data_AF-A0A5N7W1D9-F1
#
_entry.id   AF-A0A5N7W1D9-F1
#
_cell.length_a   1.000
_cell.length_b   1.000
_cell.length_c   1.000
_cell.angle_alpha   90.00
_cell.angle_beta   90.00
_cell.angle_gamma   90.00
#
_symmetry.space_group_name_H-M   'P 1'
#
loop_
_entity.id
_entity.type
_entity.pdbx_description
1 polymer ?
#
loop_
_entity_poly.entity_id
_entity_poly.type
_entity_poly.pdbx_seq_one_letter_code
_entity_poly.pdbx_strand_id
1 'polypeptide(L)'
;MNQTYLYSTTSLINTLWRQQENLGIIKKIQLQTLRRVLSKESKTRPQYRQTPLIPSRVYCEILACLINRMEIIEGELELLLNAYTKCKQASRSISETSSAQQPKAHKRNELSSIINQLNFLGYDPMGEVPIQQFITTRIGLHQVTLMTIVIAFSGMRIGEASILPLDKVLAEFQQYGSVHYELQGYTHKFNEGVKQSASWITSHQGARAVKLAQRIARKILQEHKIPPEVGQQALLFPSTENPYMCRESKSVTNHRNSLREIICPIITQSDIDELDSLEMENSWERDDIEVDLRWPLTFHQLRRSLAVYAHRSGMVSLPALKAQLKHITEEMALYYSDGFSRAVNLVFDKNHFSHEWNAAKSESSYYAYALSVLFNDDNLLGRGSQHMANVIESRSQEDTFRLFQENKIAYRETPLGGCVSTEPCKIEPMEPIPYQCLEKNCINQVVSSKRLDHIIQFQESAVASLERNEHGSVEHRLEARHLEILLTARERLTKGVE
;
A
#
# COMPACT_ATOMS: atom_id res chain seq x y z
N MET A 1 -0.17 14.43 27.78
CA MET A 1 -1.47 14.15 27.12
C MET A 1 -1.22 13.20 25.96
N ASN A 2 -1.91 12.07 25.93
CA ASN A 2 -1.67 10.97 24.98
C ASN A 2 -1.92 11.41 23.53
N GLN A 3 -0.93 11.25 22.67
CA GLN A 3 -0.90 11.75 21.28
C GLN A 3 -1.84 10.97 20.33
N THR A 4 -2.28 9.78 20.72
CA THR A 4 -3.30 8.96 20.02
C THR A 4 -4.67 9.61 20.02
N TYR A 5 -4.97 10.47 21.00
CA TYR A 5 -6.27 11.15 21.11
C TYR A 5 -6.55 12.13 19.97
N LEU A 6 -5.55 12.71 19.32
CA LEU A 6 -5.79 13.69 18.25
C LEU A 6 -6.34 13.05 16.97
N TYR A 7 -5.84 11.87 16.61
CA TYR A 7 -6.34 11.09 15.48
C TYR A 7 -7.78 10.62 15.71
N SER A 8 -8.09 10.15 16.93
CA SER A 8 -9.45 9.77 17.30
C SER A 8 -10.37 10.97 17.51
N THR A 9 -9.89 12.12 18.02
CA THR A 9 -10.74 13.32 18.19
C THR A 9 -11.28 13.85 16.87
N THR A 10 -10.51 13.79 15.79
CA THR A 10 -11.01 14.22 14.47
C THR A 10 -12.15 13.31 14.02
N SER A 11 -11.97 11.99 14.13
CA SER A 11 -13.00 10.99 13.81
C SER A 11 -14.24 11.09 14.72
N LEU A 12 -14.03 11.38 16.00
CA LEU A 12 -15.07 11.48 17.03
C LEU A 12 -15.88 12.77 16.87
N ILE A 13 -15.23 13.91 16.60
CA ILE A 13 -15.87 15.18 16.24
C ILE A 13 -16.68 15.04 14.94
N ASN A 14 -16.16 14.29 13.96
CA ASN A 14 -16.87 14.01 12.70
C ASN A 14 -18.12 13.14 12.92
N THR A 15 -18.04 12.18 13.84
CA THR A 15 -19.16 11.31 14.21
C THR A 15 -20.24 12.10 14.95
N LEU A 16 -19.84 12.98 15.88
CA LEU A 16 -20.73 13.88 16.60
C LEU A 16 -21.43 14.90 15.68
N TRP A 17 -20.74 15.42 14.65
CA TRP A 17 -21.34 16.31 13.66
C TRP A 17 -22.39 15.59 12.79
N ARG A 18 -22.07 14.37 12.31
CA ARG A 18 -23.00 13.56 11.51
C ARG A 18 -24.26 13.14 12.27
N GLN A 19 -24.15 12.96 13.58
CA GLN A 19 -25.28 12.60 14.44
C GLN A 19 -25.87 13.78 15.19
N GLN A 20 -25.58 15.04 14.82
CA GLN A 20 -26.02 16.20 15.60
C GLN A 20 -27.55 16.27 15.80
N GLU A 21 -28.33 15.82 14.81
CA GLU A 21 -29.79 15.79 14.86
C GLU A 21 -30.29 14.69 15.81
N ASN A 22 -29.65 13.53 15.81
CA ASN A 22 -29.95 12.42 16.73
C ASN A 22 -29.45 12.69 18.16
N LEU A 23 -28.43 13.53 18.33
CA LEU A 23 -27.82 13.90 19.60
C LEU A 23 -28.46 15.18 20.21
N GLY A 24 -29.46 15.77 19.57
CA GLY A 24 -30.16 16.95 20.07
C GLY A 24 -29.28 18.20 20.16
N ILE A 25 -28.21 18.31 19.36
CA ILE A 25 -27.26 19.43 19.41
C ILE A 25 -27.88 20.64 18.72
N ILE A 26 -28.36 21.61 19.52
CA ILE A 26 -29.14 22.78 19.08
C ILE A 26 -28.30 23.81 18.28
N LYS A 27 -26.95 23.77 18.38
CA LYS A 27 -26.07 24.67 17.62
C LYS A 27 -25.59 24.01 16.33
N LYS A 28 -26.02 24.56 15.18
CA LYS A 28 -25.42 24.30 13.86
C LYS A 28 -23.95 24.72 13.89
N ILE A 29 -23.04 23.79 14.21
CA ILE A 29 -21.62 24.00 13.99
C ILE A 29 -21.40 23.88 12.48
N GLN A 30 -21.09 24.99 11.81
CA GLN A 30 -20.78 24.97 10.39
C GLN A 30 -19.51 24.15 10.17
N LEU A 31 -19.59 23.11 9.31
CA LEU A 31 -18.47 22.24 8.94
C LEU A 31 -17.21 23.03 8.57
N GLN A 32 -17.40 24.21 7.96
CA GLN A 32 -16.33 25.15 7.61
C GLN A 32 -15.55 25.69 8.83
N THR A 33 -16.21 25.93 9.96
CA THR A 33 -15.57 26.41 11.20
C THR A 33 -14.74 25.30 11.83
N LEU A 34 -15.27 24.08 11.85
CA LEU A 34 -14.58 22.87 12.31
C LEU A 34 -13.34 22.57 11.46
N ARG A 35 -13.49 22.59 10.13
CA ARG A 35 -12.39 22.46 9.17
C ARG A 35 -11.31 23.54 9.38
N ARG A 36 -11.71 24.80 9.64
CA ARG A 36 -10.75 25.87 9.98
C ARG A 36 -9.97 25.59 11.26
N VAL A 37 -10.62 25.10 12.32
CA VAL A 37 -9.96 24.79 13.60
C VAL A 37 -8.98 23.63 13.43
N LEU A 38 -9.38 22.55 12.75
CA LEU A 38 -8.49 21.42 12.45
C LEU A 38 -7.30 21.83 11.57
N SER A 39 -7.53 22.67 10.55
CA SER A 39 -6.45 23.19 9.70
C SER A 39 -5.45 24.08 10.48
N LYS A 40 -5.91 24.77 11.53
CA LYS A 40 -5.06 25.58 12.41
C LYS A 40 -4.22 24.69 13.34
N GLU A 41 -4.78 23.59 13.85
CA GLU A 41 -4.04 22.63 14.66
C GLU A 41 -3.05 21.78 13.83
N SER A 42 -3.38 21.41 12.58
CA SER A 42 -2.40 20.73 11.71
C SER A 42 -1.22 21.66 11.35
N LYS A 43 -1.49 22.97 11.24
CA LYS A 43 -0.49 24.03 11.00
C LYS A 43 0.54 24.15 12.12
N THR A 44 0.17 23.94 13.38
CA THR A 44 1.08 24.11 14.54
C THR A 44 2.00 22.90 14.75
N ARG A 45 1.78 21.77 14.04
CA ARG A 45 2.51 20.51 14.26
C ARG A 45 3.02 19.87 12.96
N PRO A 46 4.02 20.49 12.30
CA PRO A 46 4.53 20.05 10.99
C PRO A 46 5.17 18.64 10.98
N GLN A 47 5.62 18.15 12.15
CA GLN A 47 6.29 16.85 12.30
C GLN A 47 5.35 15.65 12.08
N TYR A 48 4.03 15.88 12.00
CA TYR A 48 3.01 14.82 11.96
C TYR A 48 2.18 14.84 10.66
N ARG A 49 2.65 15.53 9.61
CA ARG A 49 1.95 15.53 8.30
C ARG A 49 2.12 14.20 7.58
N GLN A 50 1.01 13.64 7.12
CA GLN A 50 1.02 12.50 6.20
C GLN A 50 1.34 12.96 4.78
N THR A 51 1.96 12.10 3.97
CA THR A 51 2.19 12.38 2.55
C THR A 51 0.86 12.30 1.81
N PRO A 52 0.36 13.33 1.11
CA PRO A 52 -0.99 13.34 0.53
C PRO A 52 -1.33 12.08 -0.29
N LEU A 53 -2.57 11.60 -0.20
CA LEU A 53 -3.05 10.51 -1.04
C LEU A 53 -3.18 10.98 -2.51
N ILE A 54 -3.08 10.08 -3.49
CA ILE A 54 -3.41 10.39 -4.89
C ILE A 54 -4.85 9.94 -5.13
N PRO A 55 -5.77 10.83 -5.60
CA PRO A 55 -7.14 10.46 -5.89
C PRO A 55 -7.22 9.46 -7.05
N SER A 56 -8.30 8.69 -7.10
CA SER A 56 -8.42 7.46 -7.88
C SER A 56 -8.18 7.67 -9.37
N ARG A 57 -8.82 8.70 -9.94
CA ARG A 57 -8.67 9.08 -11.35
C ARG A 57 -7.22 9.39 -11.70
N VAL A 58 -6.60 10.29 -10.94
CA VAL A 58 -5.21 10.72 -11.13
C VAL A 58 -4.25 9.54 -10.97
N TYR A 59 -4.48 8.68 -9.98
CA TYR A 59 -3.65 7.51 -9.73
C TYR A 59 -3.72 6.52 -10.91
N CYS A 60 -4.92 6.17 -11.37
CA CYS A 60 -5.12 5.30 -12.53
C CYS A 60 -4.52 5.88 -13.81
N GLU A 61 -4.69 7.18 -14.03
CA GLU A 61 -4.14 7.86 -15.20
C GLU A 61 -2.61 7.82 -15.19
N ILE A 62 -1.97 8.11 -14.04
CA ILE A 62 -0.51 8.01 -13.87
C ILE A 62 -0.03 6.58 -14.14
N LEU A 63 -0.72 5.55 -13.63
CA LEU A 63 -0.33 4.15 -13.85
C LEU A 63 -0.45 3.75 -15.33
N ALA A 64 -1.57 4.05 -15.98
CA ALA A 64 -1.76 3.79 -17.42
C ALA A 64 -0.71 4.54 -18.25
N CYS A 65 -0.46 5.79 -17.87
CA CYS A 65 0.58 6.62 -18.41
C CYS A 65 1.96 5.95 -18.30
N LEU A 66 2.34 5.42 -17.14
CA LEU A 66 3.63 4.76 -16.95
C LEU A 66 3.75 3.49 -17.81
N ILE A 67 2.69 2.69 -17.91
CA ILE A 67 2.64 1.48 -18.75
C ILE A 67 2.87 1.85 -20.23
N ASN A 68 2.13 2.81 -20.77
CA ASN A 68 2.28 3.24 -22.17
C ASN A 68 3.70 3.74 -22.46
N ARG A 69 4.33 4.42 -21.50
CA ARG A 69 5.72 4.86 -21.65
C ARG A 69 6.71 3.71 -21.61
N MET A 70 6.42 2.63 -20.89
CA MET A 70 7.26 1.43 -20.93
C MET A 70 7.28 0.79 -22.32
N GLU A 71 6.16 0.80 -23.04
CA GLU A 71 6.09 0.30 -24.42
C GLU A 71 6.92 1.17 -25.38
N ILE A 72 6.86 2.50 -25.22
CA ILE A 72 7.73 3.42 -25.96
C ILE A 72 9.20 3.13 -25.67
N ILE A 73 9.56 2.95 -24.38
CA ILE A 73 10.93 2.59 -23.99
C ILE A 73 11.36 1.31 -24.69
N GLU A 74 10.53 0.26 -24.71
CA GLU A 74 10.84 -1.00 -25.38
C GLU A 74 11.18 -0.82 -26.87
N GLY A 75 10.43 0.03 -27.58
CA GLY A 75 10.67 0.33 -28.99
C GLY A 75 11.94 1.16 -29.25
N GLU A 76 12.25 2.10 -28.37
CA GLU A 76 13.41 3.01 -28.54
C GLU A 76 14.73 2.41 -28.02
N LEU A 77 14.67 1.41 -27.13
CA LEU A 77 15.79 0.99 -26.30
C LEU A 77 17.01 0.51 -27.10
N GLU A 78 16.81 -0.35 -28.10
CA GLU A 78 17.93 -0.90 -28.88
C GLU A 78 18.67 0.19 -29.67
N LEU A 79 17.93 1.09 -30.32
CA LEU A 79 18.51 2.21 -31.06
C LEU A 79 19.32 3.12 -30.11
N LEU A 80 18.75 3.43 -28.95
CA LEU A 80 19.38 4.32 -27.97
C LEU A 80 20.64 3.70 -27.36
N LEU A 81 20.63 2.42 -27.00
CA LEU A 81 21.80 1.73 -26.44
C LEU A 81 22.92 1.56 -27.47
N ASN A 82 22.58 1.32 -28.74
CA ASN A 82 23.56 1.27 -29.83
C ASN A 82 24.19 2.64 -30.08
N ALA A 83 23.39 3.71 -30.10
CA ALA A 83 23.87 5.07 -30.20
C ALA A 83 24.81 5.43 -29.03
N TYR A 84 24.44 5.05 -27.81
CA TYR A 84 25.27 5.25 -26.61
C TYR A 84 26.65 4.60 -26.72
N THR A 85 26.71 3.32 -27.10
CA THR A 85 27.98 2.60 -27.27
C THR A 85 28.85 3.24 -28.34
N LYS A 86 28.28 3.53 -29.52
CA LYS A 86 29.06 4.15 -30.60
C LYS A 86 29.58 5.53 -30.20
N CYS A 87 28.80 6.34 -29.49
CA CYS A 87 29.27 7.64 -28.96
C CYS A 87 30.40 7.49 -27.94
N LYS A 88 30.35 6.48 -27.06
CA LYS A 88 31.43 6.20 -26.09
C LYS A 88 32.69 5.70 -26.79
N GLN A 89 32.55 4.78 -27.76
CA GLN A 89 33.67 4.27 -28.56
C GLN A 89 34.36 5.39 -29.35
N ALA A 90 33.59 6.22 -30.06
CA ALA A 90 34.11 7.37 -30.82
C ALA A 90 34.76 8.43 -29.92
N SER A 91 34.43 8.47 -28.63
CA SER A 91 35.09 9.38 -27.68
C SER A 91 36.39 8.80 -27.13
N ARG A 92 36.53 7.46 -27.05
CA ARG A 92 37.77 6.78 -26.66
C ARG A 92 38.81 6.74 -27.77
N SER A 93 38.40 6.50 -29.02
CA SER A 93 39.31 6.49 -30.17
C SER A 93 40.06 7.81 -30.30
N ILE A 94 39.41 8.93 -29.98
CA ILE A 94 40.02 10.28 -29.98
C ILE A 94 41.05 10.46 -28.85
N SER A 95 40.85 9.85 -27.68
CA SER A 95 41.84 9.92 -26.58
C SER A 95 43.11 9.09 -26.86
N GLU A 96 43.01 8.04 -27.69
CA GLU A 96 44.13 7.16 -28.04
C GLU A 96 44.94 7.65 -29.26
N THR A 97 44.33 8.44 -30.16
CA THR A 97 44.93 8.87 -31.44
C THR A 97 45.43 10.31 -31.46
N SER A 98 45.86 10.84 -30.32
CA SER A 98 46.34 12.23 -30.19
C SER A 98 47.64 12.51 -30.96
N SER A 99 47.53 12.64 -32.28
CA SER A 99 48.32 13.51 -33.13
C SER A 99 47.36 14.46 -33.88
N ALA A 100 47.74 15.74 -33.89
CA ALA A 100 46.88 16.85 -34.24
C ALA A 100 46.37 16.80 -35.69
N GLN A 101 45.13 17.31 -35.85
CA GLN A 101 44.40 17.67 -37.08
C GLN A 101 43.30 16.69 -37.51
N GLN A 102 42.05 17.18 -37.34
CA GLN A 102 40.74 16.64 -37.77
C GLN A 102 39.98 15.60 -36.92
N PRO A 103 39.92 15.70 -35.57
CA PRO A 103 39.05 14.83 -34.76
C PRO A 103 37.54 15.06 -34.99
N LYS A 104 37.12 16.27 -35.42
CA LYS A 104 35.69 16.60 -35.58
C LYS A 104 35.05 16.02 -36.83
N ALA A 105 35.77 15.96 -37.95
CA ALA A 105 35.25 15.45 -39.22
C ALA A 105 35.07 13.92 -39.19
N HIS A 106 36.03 13.21 -38.59
CA HIS A 106 35.97 11.75 -38.44
C HIS A 106 34.82 11.32 -37.50
N LYS A 107 34.66 12.02 -36.36
CA LYS A 107 33.53 11.80 -35.44
C LYS A 107 32.17 12.03 -36.13
N ARG A 108 32.07 13.04 -37.00
CA ARG A 108 30.83 13.36 -37.72
C ARG A 108 30.49 12.32 -38.79
N ASN A 109 31.51 11.78 -39.47
CA ASN A 109 31.32 10.72 -40.48
C ASN A 109 30.91 9.39 -39.84
N GLU A 110 31.55 8.95 -38.75
CA GLU A 110 31.15 7.74 -38.03
C GLU A 110 29.76 7.87 -37.38
N LEU A 111 29.43 9.06 -36.86
CA LEU A 111 28.15 9.31 -36.20
C LEU A 111 27.01 9.65 -37.18
N SER A 112 27.27 9.88 -38.47
CA SER A 112 26.27 10.27 -39.46
C SER A 112 25.10 9.28 -39.57
N SER A 113 25.41 7.98 -39.55
CA SER A 113 24.41 6.91 -39.55
C SER A 113 23.52 6.91 -38.30
N ILE A 114 24.08 7.30 -37.15
CA ILE A 114 23.37 7.37 -35.87
C ILE A 114 22.51 8.62 -35.79
N ILE A 115 23.01 9.76 -36.30
CA ILE A 115 22.26 11.03 -36.32
C ILE A 115 20.92 10.82 -37.04
N ASN A 116 20.93 10.18 -38.21
CA ASN A 116 19.70 9.87 -38.95
C ASN A 116 18.77 8.94 -38.17
N GLN A 117 19.30 7.98 -37.42
CA GLN A 117 18.49 7.08 -36.58
C GLN A 117 17.91 7.81 -35.35
N LEU A 118 18.66 8.74 -34.75
CA LEU A 118 18.21 9.53 -33.61
C LEU A 118 17.19 10.61 -34.00
N ASN A 119 17.16 11.05 -35.26
CA ASN A 119 16.11 11.94 -35.75
C ASN A 119 14.71 11.33 -35.56
N PHE A 120 14.56 10.01 -35.70
CA PHE A 120 13.30 9.31 -35.42
C PHE A 120 12.88 9.41 -33.94
N LEU A 121 13.84 9.62 -33.04
CA LEU A 121 13.61 9.84 -31.61
C LEU A 121 13.46 11.33 -31.25
N GLY A 122 13.43 12.22 -32.26
CA GLY A 122 13.30 13.66 -32.08
C GLY A 122 14.62 14.39 -31.81
N TYR A 123 15.77 13.81 -32.15
CA TYR A 123 17.04 14.55 -32.14
C TYR A 123 17.08 15.54 -33.31
N ASP A 124 17.42 16.79 -33.03
CA ASP A 124 17.70 17.80 -34.05
C ASP A 124 19.22 18.01 -34.19
N PRO A 125 19.83 17.62 -35.32
CA PRO A 125 21.27 17.83 -35.55
C PRO A 125 21.65 19.30 -35.74
N MET A 126 20.67 20.19 -35.98
CA MET A 126 20.87 21.64 -36.05
C MET A 126 20.55 22.34 -34.73
N GLY A 127 20.01 21.62 -33.76
CA GLY A 127 19.67 22.14 -32.44
C GLY A 127 20.89 22.42 -31.55
N GLU A 128 20.65 23.10 -30.43
CA GLU A 128 21.71 23.50 -29.48
C GLU A 128 22.24 22.32 -28.65
N VAL A 129 21.52 21.20 -28.57
CA VAL A 129 21.86 20.07 -27.70
C VAL A 129 22.84 19.11 -28.38
N PRO A 130 24.03 18.86 -27.78
CA PRO A 130 24.96 17.87 -28.30
C PRO A 130 24.37 16.45 -28.29
N ILE A 131 24.69 15.64 -29.31
CA ILE A 131 24.23 14.24 -29.43
C ILE A 131 24.46 13.40 -28.15
N GLN A 132 25.62 13.57 -27.51
CA GLN A 132 25.94 12.84 -26.28
C GLN A 132 25.02 13.25 -25.13
N GLN A 133 24.72 14.55 -25.00
CA GLN A 133 23.82 15.07 -23.98
C GLN A 133 22.37 14.64 -24.24
N PHE A 134 21.95 14.59 -25.51
CA PHE A 134 20.64 14.07 -25.90
C PHE A 134 20.49 12.59 -25.47
N ILE A 135 21.47 11.75 -25.80
CA ILE A 135 21.44 10.31 -25.45
C ILE A 135 21.44 10.12 -23.93
N THR A 136 22.34 10.80 -23.19
CA THR A 136 22.40 10.62 -21.72
C THR A 136 21.12 11.11 -21.03
N THR A 137 20.53 12.21 -21.52
CA THR A 137 19.25 12.73 -21.01
C THR A 137 18.11 11.75 -21.28
N ARG A 138 18.03 11.16 -22.48
CA ARG A 138 16.99 10.19 -22.84
C ARG A 138 17.13 8.89 -22.02
N ILE A 139 18.35 8.38 -21.85
CA ILE A 139 18.63 7.22 -21.00
C ILE A 139 18.23 7.52 -19.54
N GLY A 140 18.60 8.68 -19.02
CA GLY A 140 18.24 9.09 -17.67
C GLY A 140 16.72 9.18 -17.49
N LEU A 141 16.00 9.75 -18.46
CA LEU A 141 14.54 9.79 -18.44
C LEU A 141 13.94 8.37 -18.41
N HIS A 142 14.41 7.45 -19.27
CA HIS A 142 13.95 6.07 -19.26
C HIS A 142 14.21 5.38 -17.93
N GLN A 143 15.39 5.57 -17.32
CA GLN A 143 15.69 4.98 -16.02
C GLN A 143 14.78 5.53 -14.91
N VAL A 144 14.49 6.83 -14.87
CA VAL A 144 13.54 7.39 -13.89
C VAL A 144 12.14 6.82 -14.11
N THR A 145 11.69 6.68 -15.36
CA THR A 145 10.39 6.07 -15.68
C THR A 145 10.32 4.63 -15.19
N LEU A 146 11.32 3.81 -15.52
CA LEU A 146 11.38 2.40 -15.10
C LEU A 146 11.46 2.26 -13.58
N MET A 147 12.24 3.12 -12.90
CA MET A 147 12.28 3.17 -11.44
C MET A 147 10.94 3.57 -10.84
N THR A 148 10.22 4.51 -11.46
CA THR A 148 8.89 4.93 -11.02
C THR A 148 7.88 3.80 -11.18
N ILE A 149 7.94 3.02 -12.27
CA ILE A 149 7.13 1.81 -12.45
C ILE A 149 7.42 0.79 -11.35
N VAL A 150 8.70 0.49 -11.09
CA VAL A 150 9.09 -0.44 -10.02
C VAL A 150 8.52 0.02 -8.69
N ILE A 151 8.67 1.30 -8.33
CA ILE A 151 8.12 1.85 -7.08
C ILE A 151 6.59 1.79 -7.05
N ALA A 152 5.91 2.12 -8.15
CA ALA A 152 4.46 2.13 -8.22
C ALA A 152 3.85 0.73 -8.00
N PHE A 153 4.46 -0.32 -8.56
CA PHE A 153 3.94 -1.69 -8.49
C PHE A 153 4.48 -2.55 -7.34
N SER A 154 5.54 -2.10 -6.65
CA SER A 154 6.09 -2.79 -5.46
C SER A 154 5.86 -2.03 -4.16
N GLY A 155 5.61 -0.73 -4.22
CA GLY A 155 5.54 0.13 -3.05
C GLY A 155 6.91 0.38 -2.40
N MET A 156 8.04 0.03 -3.03
CA MET A 156 9.37 0.28 -2.49
C MET A 156 9.63 1.76 -2.17
N ARG A 157 10.43 2.05 -1.14
CA ARG A 157 10.90 3.42 -0.92
C ARG A 157 11.88 3.79 -2.03
N ILE A 158 11.92 5.08 -2.34
CA ILE A 158 12.85 5.69 -3.29
C ILE A 158 14.32 5.26 -3.06
N GLY A 159 14.74 5.24 -1.79
CA GLY A 159 16.10 4.87 -1.39
C GLY A 159 16.36 3.37 -1.41
N GLU A 160 15.30 2.54 -1.37
CA GLU A 160 15.38 1.09 -1.53
C GLU A 160 15.49 0.75 -3.02
N ALA A 161 14.67 1.41 -3.87
CA ALA A 161 14.70 1.23 -5.31
C ALA A 161 16.02 1.71 -5.95
N SER A 162 16.61 2.81 -5.44
CA SER A 162 17.86 3.35 -5.96
C SER A 162 19.09 2.48 -5.68
N ILE A 163 19.01 1.58 -4.69
CA ILE A 163 20.12 0.68 -4.31
C ILE A 163 19.90 -0.76 -4.76
N LEU A 164 18.88 -1.01 -5.59
CA LEU A 164 18.62 -2.33 -6.12
C LEU A 164 19.84 -2.86 -6.90
N PRO A 165 20.26 -4.11 -6.66
CA PRO A 165 21.39 -4.69 -7.37
C PRO A 165 21.04 -4.96 -8.84
N LEU A 166 22.04 -4.97 -9.71
CA LEU A 166 21.87 -5.35 -11.11
C LEU A 166 21.49 -6.83 -11.27
N ASP A 167 22.20 -7.68 -10.52
CA ASP A 167 22.10 -9.13 -10.59
C ASP A 167 21.26 -9.69 -9.45
N LYS A 168 20.57 -10.81 -9.71
CA LYS A 168 19.68 -11.50 -8.74
C LYS A 168 18.57 -10.63 -8.14
N VAL A 169 18.19 -9.55 -8.81
CA VAL A 169 17.13 -8.64 -8.35
C VAL A 169 15.72 -9.16 -8.58
N LEU A 170 15.51 -10.04 -9.56
CA LEU A 170 14.19 -10.56 -9.92
C LEU A 170 14.20 -12.08 -9.80
N ALA A 171 13.29 -12.62 -8.99
CA ALA A 171 12.98 -14.03 -8.90
C ALA A 171 11.56 -14.29 -9.40
N GLU A 172 11.39 -15.34 -10.21
CA GLU A 172 10.10 -15.80 -10.71
C GLU A 172 9.76 -17.12 -10.02
N PHE A 173 8.55 -17.25 -9.47
CA PHE A 173 8.10 -18.48 -8.82
C PHE A 173 6.65 -18.81 -9.20
N GLN A 174 6.32 -20.09 -9.23
CA GLN A 174 4.97 -20.56 -9.54
C GLN A 174 4.23 -20.90 -8.26
N GLN A 175 3.03 -20.34 -8.10
CA GLN A 175 2.14 -20.66 -7.00
C GLN A 175 0.69 -20.56 -7.47
N TYR A 176 -0.13 -21.56 -7.12
CA TYR A 176 -1.55 -21.62 -7.50
C TYR A 176 -1.78 -21.48 -9.02
N GLY A 177 -0.92 -22.12 -9.84
CA GLY A 177 -1.04 -22.11 -11.31
C GLY A 177 -0.67 -20.79 -11.99
N SER A 178 -0.20 -19.79 -11.24
CA SER A 178 0.22 -18.48 -11.77
C SER A 178 1.69 -18.21 -11.49
N VAL A 179 2.34 -17.44 -12.37
CA VAL A 179 3.72 -16.97 -12.19
C VAL A 179 3.70 -15.66 -11.40
N HIS A 180 4.45 -15.61 -10.32
CA HIS A 180 4.60 -14.45 -9.45
C HIS A 180 6.04 -13.93 -9.50
N TYR A 181 6.20 -12.64 -9.20
CA TYR A 181 7.47 -11.94 -9.30
C TYR A 181 7.88 -11.38 -7.94
N GLU A 182 9.09 -11.72 -7.50
CA GLU A 182 9.72 -11.20 -6.29
C GLU A 182 10.93 -10.34 -6.66
N LEU A 183 10.99 -9.13 -6.10
CA LEU A 183 12.13 -8.24 -6.15
C LEU A 183 12.99 -8.43 -4.92
N GLN A 184 14.26 -8.76 -5.09
CA GLN A 184 15.22 -8.97 -4.01
C GLN A 184 16.18 -7.77 -3.92
N GLY A 185 16.28 -7.17 -2.73
CA GLY A 185 17.07 -5.97 -2.51
C GLY A 185 17.42 -5.77 -1.04
N TYR A 186 17.64 -4.50 -0.68
CA TYR A 186 18.10 -4.13 0.66
C TYR A 186 17.23 -3.02 1.26
N THR A 187 17.00 -3.07 2.57
CA THR A 187 16.41 -1.96 3.35
C THR A 187 17.37 -1.50 4.45
N HIS A 188 17.36 -0.21 4.76
CA HIS A 188 18.28 0.44 5.70
C HIS A 188 17.59 1.32 6.76
N LYS A 189 16.27 1.56 6.63
CA LYS A 189 15.57 2.63 7.35
C LYS A 189 15.35 2.36 8.85
N PHE A 190 15.46 1.10 9.29
CA PHE A 190 15.13 0.68 10.65
C PHE A 190 16.24 -0.08 11.38
N ASN A 191 17.43 -0.17 10.79
CA ASN A 191 18.57 -0.93 11.34
C ASN A 191 19.82 -0.03 11.50
N GLU A 192 19.66 1.20 11.97
CA GLU A 192 20.80 2.11 12.19
C GLU A 192 21.71 2.30 10.94
N GLY A 193 21.15 2.16 9.74
CA GLY A 193 21.88 2.24 8.47
C GLY A 193 22.49 0.92 7.96
N VAL A 194 22.35 -0.19 8.69
CA VAL A 194 22.77 -1.53 8.26
C VAL A 194 21.81 -2.09 7.21
N LYS A 195 22.35 -2.48 6.06
CA LYS A 195 21.57 -3.10 4.97
C LYS A 195 21.11 -4.50 5.39
N GLN A 196 19.80 -4.71 5.49
CA GLN A 196 19.21 -6.04 5.59
C GLN A 196 18.62 -6.47 4.27
N SER A 197 18.73 -7.76 3.97
CA SER A 197 18.06 -8.37 2.83
C SER A 197 16.55 -8.23 3.00
N ALA A 198 15.87 -7.78 1.95
CA ALA A 198 14.43 -7.59 1.91
C ALA A 198 13.90 -7.94 0.53
N SER A 199 12.67 -8.42 0.48
CA SER A 199 12.00 -8.74 -0.78
C SER A 199 10.62 -8.12 -0.91
N TRP A 200 10.21 -7.82 -2.14
CA TRP A 200 8.92 -7.20 -2.46
C TRP A 200 8.22 -7.98 -3.57
N ILE A 201 6.93 -8.23 -3.43
CA ILE A 201 6.15 -8.81 -4.54
C ILE A 201 5.82 -7.69 -5.53
N THR A 202 5.86 -7.99 -6.82
CA THR A 202 5.53 -7.02 -7.88
C THR A 202 4.66 -7.64 -8.97
N SER A 203 4.05 -6.79 -9.78
CA SER A 203 3.26 -7.22 -10.94
C SER A 203 4.17 -7.57 -12.13
N HIS A 204 3.60 -8.21 -13.15
CA HIS A 204 4.28 -8.45 -14.43
C HIS A 204 4.82 -7.17 -15.07
N GLN A 205 4.14 -6.03 -14.87
CA GLN A 205 4.60 -4.72 -15.36
C GLN A 205 5.86 -4.27 -14.62
N GLY A 206 5.91 -4.46 -13.30
CA GLY A 206 7.12 -4.21 -12.51
C GLY A 206 8.29 -5.11 -12.91
N ALA A 207 8.02 -6.39 -13.16
CA ALA A 207 9.03 -7.34 -13.64
C ALA A 207 9.57 -6.97 -15.04
N ARG A 208 8.70 -6.57 -15.98
CA ARG A 208 9.11 -6.01 -17.29
C ARG A 208 10.02 -4.80 -17.11
N ALA A 209 9.63 -3.85 -16.26
CA ALA A 209 10.44 -2.66 -16.01
C ALA A 209 11.84 -2.99 -15.48
N VAL A 210 11.96 -3.97 -14.58
CA VAL A 210 13.27 -4.45 -14.10
C VAL A 210 14.09 -5.05 -15.23
N LYS A 211 13.52 -5.91 -16.08
CA LYS A 211 14.22 -6.50 -17.23
C LYS A 211 14.75 -5.44 -18.19
N LEU A 212 13.98 -4.37 -18.44
CA LEU A 212 14.42 -3.24 -19.27
C LEU A 212 15.53 -2.42 -18.59
N ALA A 213 15.39 -2.15 -17.30
CA ALA A 213 16.42 -1.45 -16.53
C ALA A 213 17.75 -2.22 -16.52
N GLN A 214 17.69 -3.55 -16.39
CA GLN A 214 18.86 -4.42 -16.47
C GLN A 214 19.58 -4.29 -17.83
N ARG A 215 18.85 -4.18 -18.95
CA ARG A 215 19.47 -3.99 -20.29
C ARG A 215 20.26 -2.69 -20.35
N ILE A 216 19.68 -1.59 -19.85
CA ILE A 216 20.34 -0.29 -19.77
C ILE A 216 21.59 -0.38 -18.89
N ALA A 217 21.42 -0.89 -17.67
CA ALA A 217 22.48 -0.94 -16.66
C ALA A 217 23.65 -1.84 -17.10
N ARG A 218 23.38 -3.01 -17.70
CA ARG A 218 24.43 -3.88 -18.27
C ARG A 218 25.21 -3.18 -19.37
N LYS A 219 24.55 -2.41 -20.24
CA LYS A 219 25.22 -1.65 -21.30
C LYS A 219 26.12 -0.56 -20.72
N ILE A 220 25.64 0.17 -19.72
CA ILE A 220 26.44 1.20 -19.03
C ILE A 220 27.65 0.56 -18.34
N LEU A 221 27.47 -0.57 -17.66
CA LEU A 221 28.55 -1.30 -17.00
C LEU A 221 29.62 -1.80 -17.99
N GLN A 222 29.20 -2.37 -19.13
CA GLN A 222 30.10 -2.80 -20.20
C GLN A 222 30.97 -1.66 -20.73
N GLU A 223 30.39 -0.46 -20.88
CA GLU A 223 31.11 0.73 -21.33
C GLU A 223 31.95 1.39 -20.23
N HIS A 224 31.67 1.16 -18.94
CA HIS A 224 32.45 1.80 -17.88
C HIS A 224 33.90 1.25 -17.80
N LYS A 225 34.12 -0.02 -18.17
CA LYS A 225 35.42 -0.75 -18.22
C LYS A 225 36.26 -0.76 -16.93
N ILE A 226 35.93 0.04 -15.91
CA ILE A 226 36.59 0.07 -14.61
C ILE A 226 35.90 -0.96 -13.69
N PRO A 227 36.64 -1.89 -13.06
CA PRO A 227 36.08 -2.86 -12.13
C PRO A 227 35.54 -2.17 -10.86
N PRO A 228 34.58 -2.79 -10.15
CA PRO A 228 34.09 -2.24 -8.89
C PRO A 228 35.18 -2.24 -7.83
N GLU A 229 35.21 -1.22 -6.97
CA GLU A 229 36.03 -1.23 -5.77
C GLU A 229 35.48 -2.23 -4.73
N VAL A 230 36.27 -2.55 -3.70
CA VAL A 230 35.88 -3.46 -2.63
C VAL A 230 34.60 -2.94 -1.95
N GLY A 231 33.53 -3.75 -1.98
CA GLY A 231 32.22 -3.39 -1.39
C GLY A 231 31.29 -2.58 -2.32
N GLN A 232 31.71 -2.26 -3.54
CA GLN A 232 30.83 -1.68 -4.55
C GLN A 232 30.05 -2.77 -5.30
N GLN A 233 28.80 -2.47 -5.64
CA GLN A 233 27.94 -3.34 -6.43
C GLN A 233 27.34 -2.53 -7.58
N ALA A 234 27.18 -3.17 -8.73
CA ALA A 234 26.47 -2.59 -9.88
C ALA A 234 25.00 -2.40 -9.54
N LEU A 235 24.48 -1.21 -9.82
CA LEU A 235 23.10 -0.83 -9.55
C LEU A 235 22.17 -1.19 -10.72
N LEU A 236 20.90 -1.43 -10.43
CA LEU A 236 19.84 -1.57 -11.43
C LEU A 236 19.54 -0.23 -12.13
N PHE A 237 19.62 0.87 -11.39
CA PHE A 237 19.41 2.23 -11.89
C PHE A 237 20.69 3.08 -11.73
N PRO A 238 21.74 2.81 -12.52
CA PRO A 238 23.01 3.54 -12.43
C PRO A 238 22.96 4.89 -13.15
N SER A 239 23.81 5.83 -12.76
CA SER A 239 24.11 7.00 -13.59
C SER A 239 24.89 6.58 -14.85
N THR A 240 24.76 7.32 -15.94
CA THR A 240 25.58 7.12 -17.15
C THR A 240 27.07 7.41 -16.93
N GLU A 241 27.41 8.09 -15.82
CA GLU A 241 28.79 8.39 -15.42
C GLU A 241 29.42 7.26 -14.61
N ASN A 242 28.67 6.69 -13.66
CA ASN A 242 29.16 5.65 -12.76
C ASN A 242 28.09 4.55 -12.54
N PRO A 243 28.38 3.28 -12.89
CA PRO A 243 27.47 2.16 -12.69
C PRO A 243 27.37 1.66 -11.23
N TYR A 244 28.28 2.10 -10.38
CA TYR A 244 28.42 1.65 -9.01
C TYR A 244 27.84 2.66 -8.01
N MET A 245 27.51 2.17 -6.82
CA MET A 245 27.11 3.01 -5.70
C MET A 245 28.28 3.87 -5.22
N CYS A 246 28.28 5.16 -5.55
CA CYS A 246 29.24 6.14 -5.05
C CYS A 246 28.53 7.24 -4.24
N ARG A 247 29.14 7.69 -3.13
CA ARG A 247 28.60 8.73 -2.23
C ARG A 247 28.27 10.05 -2.94
N GLU A 248 28.86 10.30 -4.12
CA GLU A 248 28.77 11.54 -4.89
C GLU A 248 28.10 11.37 -6.27
N SER A 249 27.37 10.28 -6.49
CA SER A 249 26.67 10.08 -7.77
C SER A 249 25.53 11.09 -7.94
N LYS A 250 25.55 11.86 -9.04
CA LYS A 250 24.39 12.63 -9.49
C LYS A 250 23.23 11.66 -9.70
N SER A 251 22.28 11.73 -8.77
CA SER A 251 21.17 10.80 -8.71
C SER A 251 20.36 10.85 -10.01
N VAL A 252 20.01 9.67 -10.53
CA VAL A 252 19.16 9.45 -11.74
C VAL A 252 17.87 10.30 -11.70
N THR A 253 17.50 10.73 -10.51
CA THR A 253 16.36 11.55 -10.12
C THR A 253 16.29 12.94 -10.75
N ASN A 254 17.34 13.42 -11.41
CA ASN A 254 17.33 14.76 -12.02
C ASN A 254 16.26 14.93 -13.12
N HIS A 255 15.82 13.84 -13.77
CA HIS A 255 14.78 13.88 -14.80
C HIS A 255 13.35 13.71 -14.27
N ARG A 256 13.15 13.81 -12.94
CA ARG A 256 11.83 13.69 -12.31
C ARG A 256 10.83 14.73 -12.77
N ASN A 257 11.26 15.99 -12.85
CA ASN A 257 10.37 17.07 -13.27
C ASN A 257 9.91 16.84 -14.72
N SER A 258 10.83 16.47 -15.61
CA SER A 258 10.49 16.11 -17.00
C SER A 258 9.53 14.93 -17.07
N LEU A 259 9.72 13.89 -16.24
CA LEU A 259 8.78 12.77 -16.17
C LEU A 259 7.40 13.22 -15.68
N ARG A 260 7.35 14.05 -14.64
CA ARG A 260 6.11 14.60 -14.08
C ARG A 260 5.30 15.32 -15.15
N GLU A 261 5.94 16.13 -15.99
CA GLU A 261 5.29 16.81 -17.11
C GLU A 261 4.70 15.85 -18.17
N ILE A 262 5.14 14.60 -18.20
CA ILE A 262 4.71 13.60 -19.19
C ILE A 262 3.60 12.69 -18.65
N ILE A 263 3.63 12.38 -17.35
CA ILE A 263 2.75 11.36 -16.74
C ILE A 263 1.63 11.93 -15.86
N CYS A 264 1.78 13.16 -15.36
CA CYS A 264 0.83 13.72 -14.41
C CYS A 264 -0.28 14.50 -15.13
N PRO A 265 -1.55 14.18 -14.85
CA PRO A 265 -2.68 14.93 -15.40
C PRO A 265 -2.87 16.28 -14.72
N ILE A 266 -3.72 17.08 -15.35
CA ILE A 266 -4.26 18.32 -14.76
C ILE A 266 -5.31 17.94 -13.70
N ILE A 267 -5.27 18.64 -12.58
CA ILE A 267 -6.16 18.48 -11.45
C ILE A 267 -7.52 19.10 -11.76
N THR A 268 -8.59 18.36 -11.48
CA THR A 268 -9.97 18.80 -11.60
C THR A 268 -10.61 18.98 -10.23
N GLN A 269 -11.73 19.71 -10.15
CA GLN A 269 -12.46 19.87 -8.90
C GLN A 269 -12.91 18.53 -8.30
N SER A 270 -13.26 17.55 -9.14
CA SER A 270 -13.64 16.20 -8.68
C SER A 270 -12.50 15.49 -7.94
N ASP A 271 -11.24 15.77 -8.27
CA ASP A 271 -10.10 15.15 -7.60
C ASP A 271 -9.91 15.74 -6.20
N ILE A 272 -10.14 17.05 -6.06
CA ILE A 272 -10.13 17.74 -4.76
C ILE A 272 -11.29 17.27 -3.90
N ASP A 273 -12.48 17.11 -4.48
CA ASP A 273 -13.65 16.62 -3.76
C ASP A 273 -13.45 15.16 -3.27
N GLU A 274 -12.83 14.31 -4.10
CA GLU A 274 -12.41 12.96 -3.68
C GLU A 274 -11.40 13.07 -2.52
N LEU A 275 -10.34 13.87 -2.66
CA LEU A 275 -9.34 14.06 -1.59
C LEU A 275 -9.96 14.55 -0.29
N ASP A 276 -10.84 15.55 -0.32
CA ASP A 276 -11.58 16.05 0.85
C ASP A 276 -12.42 14.95 1.51
N SER A 277 -12.92 13.99 0.72
CA SER A 277 -13.65 12.82 1.22
C SER A 277 -12.72 11.78 1.85
N LEU A 278 -11.52 11.61 1.30
CA LEU A 278 -10.52 10.63 1.76
C LEU A 278 -9.71 11.15 2.95
N GLU A 279 -9.43 12.45 2.97
CA GLU A 279 -8.55 13.16 3.87
C GLU A 279 -9.23 14.50 4.21
N MET A 280 -9.69 14.66 5.45
CA MET A 280 -10.42 15.87 5.84
C MET A 280 -9.47 17.04 6.16
N GLU A 281 -8.55 17.37 5.25
CA GLU A 281 -7.58 18.47 5.38
C GLU A 281 -7.79 19.57 4.32
N ASN A 282 -8.35 20.71 4.71
CA ASN A 282 -8.62 21.83 3.79
C ASN A 282 -7.35 22.66 3.43
N SER A 283 -6.18 22.06 3.21
CA SER A 283 -4.97 22.86 2.92
C SER A 283 -4.04 22.25 1.88
N TRP A 284 -4.64 21.81 0.76
CA TRP A 284 -3.97 21.28 -0.44
C TRP A 284 -3.14 22.32 -1.21
N GLU A 285 -3.49 23.60 -1.11
CA GLU A 285 -2.76 24.75 -1.70
C GLU A 285 -1.27 24.77 -1.32
N ARG A 286 -0.92 24.23 -0.14
CA ARG A 286 0.48 24.21 0.34
C ARG A 286 1.31 23.07 -0.20
N ASP A 287 0.66 22.08 -0.79
CA ASP A 287 1.29 20.91 -1.41
C ASP A 287 1.27 21.04 -2.94
N ASP A 288 1.00 22.24 -3.48
CA ASP A 288 0.83 22.55 -4.90
C ASP A 288 -0.30 21.75 -5.58
N ILE A 289 -1.30 21.33 -4.79
CA ILE A 289 -2.48 20.58 -5.28
C ILE A 289 -3.63 21.57 -5.42
N GLU A 290 -3.74 22.16 -6.61
CA GLU A 290 -4.80 23.13 -6.97
C GLU A 290 -5.42 22.75 -8.32
N VAL A 291 -6.67 23.16 -8.52
CA VAL A 291 -7.38 22.96 -9.80
C VAL A 291 -6.61 23.66 -10.93
N ASP A 292 -6.62 23.06 -12.11
CA ASP A 292 -5.90 23.52 -13.31
C ASP A 292 -4.35 23.44 -13.24
N LEU A 293 -3.79 23.03 -12.09
CA LEU A 293 -2.38 22.67 -11.99
C LEU A 293 -2.16 21.19 -12.28
N ARG A 294 -0.93 20.86 -12.65
CA ARG A 294 -0.50 19.47 -12.88
C ARG A 294 -0.19 18.79 -11.55
N TRP A 295 -0.60 17.53 -11.41
CA TRP A 295 -0.40 16.79 -10.16
C TRP A 295 1.07 16.78 -9.69
N PRO A 296 1.39 17.25 -8.46
CA PRO A 296 2.75 17.33 -7.94
C PRO A 296 3.25 15.98 -7.42
N LEU A 297 3.45 15.03 -8.33
CA LEU A 297 3.76 13.64 -7.97
C LEU A 297 5.05 13.49 -7.15
N THR A 298 4.95 12.81 -6.01
CA THR A 298 6.11 12.31 -5.25
C THR A 298 6.09 10.79 -5.11
N PHE A 299 7.27 10.17 -4.92
CA PHE A 299 7.38 8.70 -4.75
C PHE A 299 6.68 8.19 -3.48
N HIS A 300 6.64 9.01 -2.42
CA HIS A 300 5.95 8.65 -1.20
C HIS A 300 4.42 8.61 -1.42
N GLN A 301 3.87 9.47 -2.30
CA GLN A 301 2.45 9.44 -2.65
C GLN A 301 2.07 8.13 -3.36
N LEU A 302 2.90 7.63 -4.30
CA LEU A 302 2.67 6.34 -4.97
C LEU A 302 2.58 5.18 -3.97
N ARG A 303 3.50 5.16 -3.01
CA ARG A 303 3.55 4.14 -1.97
C ARG A 303 2.34 4.21 -1.03
N ARG A 304 1.92 5.41 -0.62
CA ARG A 304 0.73 5.58 0.24
C ARG A 304 -0.55 5.20 -0.52
N SER A 305 -0.68 5.63 -1.77
CA SER A 305 -1.82 5.29 -2.63
C SER A 305 -1.95 3.79 -2.85
N LEU A 306 -0.83 3.11 -3.11
CA LEU A 306 -0.81 1.65 -3.18
C LEU A 306 -1.37 1.02 -1.90
N ALA A 307 -0.97 1.52 -0.72
CA ALA A 307 -1.42 0.98 0.56
C ALA A 307 -2.93 1.15 0.79
N VAL A 308 -3.45 2.36 0.55
CA VAL A 308 -4.88 2.68 0.71
C VAL A 308 -5.74 1.85 -0.25
N TYR A 309 -5.41 1.85 -1.54
CA TYR A 309 -6.21 1.14 -2.55
C TYR A 309 -6.06 -0.39 -2.43
N ALA A 310 -4.88 -0.91 -2.08
CA ALA A 310 -4.70 -2.33 -1.82
C ALA A 310 -5.53 -2.78 -0.61
N HIS A 311 -5.53 -2.02 0.49
CA HIS A 311 -6.35 -2.37 1.65
C HIS A 311 -7.85 -2.24 1.35
N ARG A 312 -8.25 -1.22 0.60
CA ARG A 312 -9.65 -1.04 0.14
C ARG A 312 -10.14 -2.22 -0.71
N SER A 313 -9.27 -2.87 -1.47
CA SER A 313 -9.67 -4.05 -2.26
C SER A 313 -10.27 -5.18 -1.41
N GLY A 314 -9.95 -5.24 -0.12
CA GLY A 314 -10.41 -6.31 0.78
C GLY A 314 -9.80 -7.70 0.48
N MET A 315 -8.80 -7.75 -0.41
CA MET A 315 -7.98 -8.93 -0.72
C MET A 315 -6.63 -8.89 -0.01
N VAL A 316 -6.11 -7.69 0.26
CA VAL A 316 -4.82 -7.51 0.94
C VAL A 316 -5.04 -7.27 2.43
N SER A 317 -4.54 -8.20 3.25
CA SER A 317 -4.59 -8.11 4.70
C SER A 317 -3.57 -7.10 5.24
N LEU A 318 -3.80 -6.58 6.45
CA LEU A 318 -2.85 -5.67 7.13
C LEU A 318 -1.47 -6.33 7.36
N PRO A 319 -1.37 -7.61 7.77
CA PRO A 319 -0.07 -8.29 7.85
C PRO A 319 0.65 -8.39 6.51
N ALA A 320 -0.07 -8.68 5.41
CA ALA A 320 0.52 -8.71 4.07
C ALA A 320 1.01 -7.31 3.65
N LEU A 321 0.24 -6.27 3.94
CA LEU A 321 0.63 -4.88 3.66
C LEU A 321 1.85 -4.45 4.48
N LYS A 322 1.90 -4.82 5.77
CA LYS A 322 3.06 -4.62 6.64
C LYS A 322 4.32 -5.29 6.06
N ALA A 323 4.19 -6.54 5.63
CA ALA A 323 5.28 -7.30 5.02
C ALA A 323 5.76 -6.69 3.69
N GLN A 324 4.83 -6.28 2.83
CA GLN A 324 5.13 -5.63 1.54
C GLN A 324 5.83 -4.28 1.74
N LEU A 325 5.32 -3.46 2.65
CA LEU A 325 5.87 -2.14 2.90
C LEU A 325 7.09 -2.15 3.84
N LYS A 326 7.48 -3.27 4.43
CA LYS A 326 8.57 -3.32 5.44
C LYS A 326 8.29 -2.34 6.57
N HIS A 327 7.07 -2.36 7.10
CA HIS A 327 6.68 -1.60 8.28
C HIS A 327 7.01 -2.41 9.54
N ILE A 328 7.47 -1.72 10.59
CA ILE A 328 7.83 -2.36 11.86
C ILE A 328 6.58 -2.92 12.55
N THR A 329 5.49 -2.15 12.55
CA THR A 329 4.26 -2.49 13.28
C THR A 329 3.02 -2.48 12.39
N GLU A 330 1.93 -3.08 12.85
CA GLU A 330 0.65 -3.09 12.14
C GLU A 330 -0.01 -1.72 12.17
N GLU A 331 0.21 -0.93 13.23
CA GLU A 331 -0.26 0.46 13.36
C GLU A 331 0.34 1.34 12.27
N MET A 332 1.59 1.08 11.86
CA MET A 332 2.18 1.76 10.70
C MET A 332 1.50 1.36 9.39
N ALA A 333 1.08 0.10 9.22
CA ALA A 333 0.32 -0.32 8.04
C ALA A 333 -1.10 0.26 8.04
N LEU A 334 -1.75 0.31 9.19
CA LEU A 334 -3.04 1.00 9.41
C LEU A 334 -2.93 2.50 9.11
N TYR A 335 -1.89 3.17 9.61
CA TYR A 335 -1.64 4.59 9.34
C TYR A 335 -1.47 4.87 7.84
N TYR A 336 -0.75 4.00 7.11
CA TYR A 336 -0.58 4.16 5.67
C TYR A 336 -1.83 3.80 4.86
N SER A 337 -2.73 3.00 5.41
CA SER A 337 -4.01 2.66 4.81
C SER A 337 -5.17 3.51 5.34
N ASP A 338 -4.89 4.54 6.13
CA ASP A 338 -5.92 5.47 6.61
C ASP A 338 -6.67 6.11 5.43
N GLY A 339 -7.99 6.23 5.56
CA GLY A 339 -8.89 6.61 4.47
C GLY A 339 -9.34 5.46 3.55
N PHE A 340 -8.84 4.23 3.71
CA PHE A 340 -9.24 3.09 2.84
C PHE A 340 -10.75 2.88 2.79
N SER A 341 -11.46 3.00 3.92
CA SER A 341 -12.91 2.75 3.98
C SER A 341 -13.72 3.72 3.11
N ARG A 342 -13.17 4.90 2.82
CA ARG A 342 -13.74 5.95 1.98
C ARG A 342 -13.24 5.90 0.54
N ALA A 343 -12.12 5.20 0.29
CA ALA A 343 -11.51 5.08 -1.03
C ALA A 343 -12.43 4.37 -2.04
N VAL A 344 -12.35 4.82 -3.29
CA VAL A 344 -12.96 4.11 -4.42
C VAL A 344 -12.29 2.75 -4.56
N ASN A 345 -13.08 1.70 -4.77
CA ASN A 345 -12.53 0.38 -5.02
C ASN A 345 -12.04 0.30 -6.48
N LEU A 346 -10.74 0.17 -6.69
CA LEU A 346 -10.10 0.13 -8.02
C LEU A 346 -10.15 -1.26 -8.68
N VAL A 347 -10.98 -2.17 -8.15
CA VAL A 347 -11.22 -3.48 -8.74
C VAL A 347 -12.34 -3.33 -9.78
N PHE A 348 -11.96 -3.01 -11.01
CA PHE A 348 -12.88 -2.63 -12.09
C PHE A 348 -13.42 -3.81 -12.91
N ASP A 349 -12.77 -4.97 -12.88
CA ASP A 349 -13.07 -6.08 -13.79
C ASP A 349 -14.17 -7.00 -13.24
N LYS A 350 -15.16 -7.30 -14.09
CA LYS A 350 -16.27 -8.21 -13.83
C LYS A 350 -15.84 -9.68 -13.74
N ASN A 351 -14.71 -10.03 -14.36
CA ASN A 351 -14.13 -11.38 -14.34
C ASN A 351 -12.93 -11.49 -13.41
N HIS A 352 -12.68 -10.47 -12.58
CA HIS A 352 -11.55 -10.44 -11.67
C HIS A 352 -11.68 -11.51 -10.57
N PHE A 353 -10.55 -12.11 -10.16
CA PHE A 353 -10.49 -13.08 -9.05
C PHE A 353 -11.12 -12.57 -7.75
N SER A 354 -11.30 -11.26 -7.59
CA SER A 354 -12.05 -10.69 -6.46
C SER A 354 -13.47 -11.25 -6.33
N HIS A 355 -14.11 -11.65 -7.42
CA HIS A 355 -15.44 -12.28 -7.35
C HIS A 355 -15.36 -13.67 -6.76
N GLU A 356 -14.36 -14.46 -7.17
CA GLU A 356 -14.05 -15.76 -6.54
C GLU A 356 -13.65 -15.56 -5.07
N TRP A 357 -12.84 -14.56 -4.75
CA TRP A 357 -12.48 -14.21 -3.36
C TRP A 357 -13.68 -13.80 -2.52
N ASN A 358 -14.61 -13.02 -3.09
CA ASN A 358 -15.82 -12.60 -2.40
C ASN A 358 -16.81 -13.78 -2.25
N ALA A 359 -16.92 -14.66 -3.25
CA ALA A 359 -17.68 -15.91 -3.15
C ALA A 359 -17.06 -16.83 -2.09
N ALA A 360 -15.73 -16.93 -2.05
CA ALA A 360 -14.97 -17.68 -1.06
C ALA A 360 -15.13 -17.10 0.35
N LYS A 361 -15.42 -15.80 0.52
CA LYS A 361 -15.79 -15.24 1.83
C LYS A 361 -17.13 -15.78 2.31
N SER A 362 -18.13 -15.86 1.44
CA SER A 362 -19.43 -16.46 1.76
C SER A 362 -19.28 -17.95 2.08
N GLU A 363 -18.46 -18.66 1.32
CA GLU A 363 -18.13 -20.07 1.54
C GLU A 363 -17.34 -20.28 2.85
N SER A 364 -16.33 -19.46 3.13
CA SER A 364 -15.60 -19.45 4.39
C SER A 364 -16.52 -19.17 5.57
N SER A 365 -17.46 -18.24 5.42
CA SER A 365 -18.47 -17.95 6.44
C SER A 365 -19.37 -19.16 6.71
N TYR A 366 -19.80 -19.85 5.65
CA TYR A 366 -20.56 -21.09 5.75
C TYR A 366 -19.76 -22.21 6.42
N TYR A 367 -18.49 -22.43 6.06
CA TYR A 367 -17.66 -23.46 6.69
C TYR A 367 -17.32 -23.14 8.15
N ALA A 368 -17.07 -21.87 8.48
CA ALA A 368 -16.88 -21.43 9.86
C ALA A 368 -18.14 -21.70 10.70
N TYR A 369 -19.32 -21.46 10.12
CA TYR A 369 -20.59 -21.86 10.72
C TYR A 369 -20.68 -23.38 10.89
N ALA A 370 -20.48 -24.16 9.82
CA ALA A 370 -20.59 -25.61 9.88
C ALA A 370 -19.67 -26.21 10.95
N LEU A 371 -18.42 -25.75 11.01
CA LEU A 371 -17.46 -26.22 12.02
C LEU A 371 -17.83 -25.79 13.44
N SER A 372 -18.20 -24.53 13.62
CA SER A 372 -18.41 -23.96 14.97
C SER A 372 -19.78 -24.29 15.56
N VAL A 373 -20.78 -24.52 14.70
CA VAL A 373 -22.19 -24.69 15.08
C VAL A 373 -22.72 -26.09 14.82
N LEU A 374 -22.43 -26.69 13.66
CA LEU A 374 -22.98 -28.01 13.30
C LEU A 374 -22.11 -29.17 13.81
N PHE A 375 -20.79 -29.04 13.72
CA PHE A 375 -19.83 -30.09 14.10
C PHE A 375 -19.27 -29.93 15.51
N ASN A 376 -19.79 -28.98 16.28
CA ASN A 376 -19.36 -28.74 17.65
C ASN A 376 -20.37 -29.32 18.63
N ASP A 377 -19.94 -30.28 19.46
CA ASP A 377 -20.76 -30.91 20.51
C ASP A 377 -20.93 -30.01 21.74
N ASP A 378 -21.03 -28.71 21.55
CA ASP A 378 -21.11 -27.73 22.62
C ASP A 378 -22.44 -26.98 22.61
N ASN A 379 -22.91 -26.61 23.80
CA ASN A 379 -24.13 -25.84 23.93
C ASN A 379 -23.87 -24.40 23.49
N LEU A 380 -24.52 -23.99 22.40
CA LEU A 380 -24.39 -22.65 21.83
C LEU A 380 -25.47 -21.74 22.37
N LEU A 381 -25.04 -20.79 23.19
CA LEU A 381 -25.87 -19.81 23.86
C LEU A 381 -25.97 -18.52 23.03
N GLY A 382 -27.01 -17.73 23.32
CA GLY A 382 -27.22 -16.42 22.73
C GLY A 382 -28.33 -16.39 21.68
N ARG A 383 -28.81 -15.18 21.38
CA ARG A 383 -29.92 -14.97 20.45
C ARG A 383 -29.54 -15.27 19.00
N GLY A 384 -28.26 -15.11 18.67
CA GLY A 384 -27.74 -15.44 17.35
C GLY A 384 -27.80 -16.93 17.05
N SER A 385 -27.53 -17.79 18.06
CA SER A 385 -27.57 -19.24 17.87
C SER A 385 -29.00 -19.73 17.68
N GLN A 386 -29.94 -19.22 18.50
CA GLN A 386 -31.37 -19.49 18.37
C GLN A 386 -31.93 -19.04 17.02
N HIS A 387 -31.57 -17.83 16.57
CA HIS A 387 -31.98 -17.33 15.26
C HIS A 387 -31.45 -18.23 14.14
N MET A 388 -30.18 -18.63 14.19
CA MET A 388 -29.62 -19.53 13.19
C MET A 388 -30.28 -20.92 13.20
N ALA A 389 -30.50 -21.50 14.38
CA ALA A 389 -31.17 -22.79 14.53
C ALA A 389 -32.56 -22.75 13.87
N ASN A 390 -33.39 -21.76 14.23
CA ASN A 390 -34.74 -21.60 13.68
C ASN A 390 -34.75 -21.40 12.16
N VAL A 391 -33.75 -20.70 11.61
CA VAL A 391 -33.66 -20.38 10.18
C VAL A 391 -33.14 -21.56 9.36
N ILE A 392 -32.36 -22.47 9.97
CA ILE A 392 -31.61 -23.50 9.25
C ILE A 392 -32.17 -24.91 9.47
N GLU A 393 -32.79 -25.20 10.61
CA GLU A 393 -33.29 -26.53 10.99
C GLU A 393 -34.32 -27.12 10.00
N SER A 394 -35.01 -26.28 9.24
CA SER A 394 -35.97 -26.69 8.20
C SER A 394 -35.42 -26.75 6.78
N ARG A 395 -34.11 -26.48 6.57
CA ARG A 395 -33.51 -26.32 5.24
C ARG A 395 -32.45 -27.36 4.94
N SER A 396 -32.28 -27.67 3.65
CA SER A 396 -31.18 -28.52 3.20
C SER A 396 -29.83 -27.81 3.34
N GLN A 397 -28.75 -28.60 3.31
CA GLN A 397 -27.39 -28.07 3.30
C GLN A 397 -27.15 -27.11 2.12
N GLU A 398 -27.68 -27.46 0.94
CA GLU A 398 -27.56 -26.67 -0.29
C GLU A 398 -28.34 -25.35 -0.19
N ASP A 399 -29.55 -25.37 0.36
CA ASP A 399 -30.35 -24.16 0.56
C ASP A 399 -29.72 -23.23 1.60
N THR A 400 -29.11 -23.81 2.64
CA THR A 400 -28.36 -23.05 3.64
C THR A 400 -27.16 -22.37 3.02
N PHE A 401 -26.38 -23.08 2.20
CA PHE A 401 -25.24 -22.51 1.48
C PHE A 401 -25.67 -21.34 0.57
N ARG A 402 -26.81 -21.47 -0.13
CA ARG A 402 -27.37 -20.35 -0.94
C ARG A 402 -27.68 -19.12 -0.11
N LEU A 403 -28.18 -19.25 1.12
CA LEU A 403 -28.45 -18.10 2.00
C LEU A 403 -27.18 -17.34 2.41
N PHE A 404 -26.06 -18.05 2.57
CA PHE A 404 -24.74 -17.42 2.80
C PHE A 404 -24.22 -16.74 1.52
N GLN A 405 -24.43 -17.33 0.34
CA GLN A 405 -24.07 -16.69 -0.93
C GLN A 405 -24.88 -15.42 -1.20
N GLU A 406 -26.17 -15.41 -0.85
CA GLU A 406 -27.06 -14.25 -0.97
C GLU A 406 -26.86 -13.20 0.14
N ASN A 407 -25.88 -13.38 1.05
CA ASN A 407 -25.63 -12.52 2.22
C ASN A 407 -26.86 -12.31 3.12
N LYS A 408 -27.81 -13.25 3.14
CA LYS A 408 -28.96 -13.22 4.05
C LYS A 408 -28.58 -13.71 5.45
N ILE A 409 -27.56 -14.56 5.52
CA ILE A 409 -26.97 -15.07 6.75
C ILE A 409 -25.46 -14.87 6.64
N ALA A 410 -24.83 -14.52 7.76
CA ALA A 410 -23.39 -14.50 7.88
C ALA A 410 -23.00 -15.18 9.19
N TYR A 411 -21.78 -15.69 9.26
CA TYR A 411 -21.15 -16.19 10.47
C TYR A 411 -19.68 -15.80 10.46
N ARG A 412 -19.25 -15.07 11.49
CA ARG A 412 -17.86 -14.70 11.72
C ARG A 412 -17.42 -15.29 13.04
N GLU A 413 -16.34 -16.07 13.03
CA GLU A 413 -15.81 -16.65 14.26
C GLU A 413 -15.30 -15.55 15.21
N THR A 414 -15.57 -15.72 16.50
CA THR A 414 -15.06 -14.87 17.58
C THR A 414 -14.45 -15.76 18.68
N PRO A 415 -13.61 -15.21 19.59
CA PRO A 415 -13.03 -16.02 20.66
C PRO A 415 -14.06 -16.74 21.55
N LEU A 416 -15.26 -16.17 21.67
CA LEU A 416 -16.36 -16.75 22.44
C LEU A 416 -17.25 -17.71 21.63
N GLY A 417 -17.13 -17.74 20.30
CA GLY A 417 -18.03 -18.48 19.41
C GLY A 417 -18.13 -17.80 18.06
N GLY A 418 -19.14 -16.95 17.86
CA GLY A 418 -19.34 -16.27 16.58
C GLY A 418 -20.30 -15.08 16.61
N CYS A 419 -20.37 -14.39 15.48
CA CYS A 419 -21.28 -13.27 15.23
C CYS A 419 -22.01 -13.48 13.91
N VAL A 420 -23.34 -13.34 13.94
CA VAL A 420 -24.22 -13.61 12.79
C VAL A 420 -24.65 -12.36 12.03
N SER A 421 -23.99 -11.23 12.30
CA SER A 421 -24.30 -9.95 11.67
C SER A 421 -23.90 -9.93 10.21
N THR A 422 -24.86 -9.67 9.32
CA THR A 422 -24.62 -9.36 7.91
C THR A 422 -24.08 -7.93 7.73
N GLU A 423 -24.44 -7.02 8.65
CA GLU A 423 -23.94 -5.65 8.68
C GLU A 423 -22.51 -5.53 9.28
N PRO A 424 -21.73 -4.50 8.89
CA PRO A 424 -20.47 -4.19 9.53
C PRO A 424 -20.67 -3.84 11.01
N CYS A 425 -19.77 -4.33 11.87
CA CYS A 425 -19.86 -4.09 13.30
C CYS A 425 -19.63 -2.60 13.61
N LYS A 426 -20.50 -2.02 14.44
CA LYS A 426 -20.40 -0.62 14.91
C LYS A 426 -19.55 -0.49 16.19
N ILE A 427 -19.10 -1.62 16.74
CA ILE A 427 -18.26 -1.69 17.95
C ILE A 427 -16.80 -1.63 17.51
N GLU A 428 -16.03 -0.78 18.18
CA GLU A 428 -14.60 -0.67 17.93
C GLU A 428 -13.87 -1.93 18.41
N PRO A 429 -13.00 -2.54 17.59
CA PRO A 429 -12.31 -3.79 17.92
C PRO A 429 -11.07 -3.52 18.79
N MET A 430 -11.23 -2.77 19.88
CA MET A 430 -10.10 -2.39 20.75
C MET A 430 -9.62 -3.54 21.63
N GLU A 431 -10.50 -4.51 21.90
CA GLU A 431 -10.23 -5.66 22.76
C GLU A 431 -10.52 -6.97 22.01
N PRO A 432 -9.70 -8.01 22.19
CA PRO A 432 -9.87 -9.28 21.49
C PRO A 432 -11.16 -10.01 21.89
N ILE A 433 -11.60 -9.85 23.14
CA ILE A 433 -12.86 -10.41 23.64
C ILE A 433 -13.96 -9.35 23.50
N PRO A 434 -15.12 -9.67 22.89
CA PRO A 434 -16.18 -8.70 22.66
C PRO A 434 -17.02 -8.45 23.93
N TYR A 435 -16.43 -7.88 24.98
CA TYR A 435 -17.10 -7.61 26.26
C TYR A 435 -18.35 -6.74 26.11
N GLN A 436 -18.31 -5.74 25.22
CA GLN A 436 -19.45 -4.87 24.98
C GLN A 436 -20.66 -5.61 24.38
N CYS A 437 -20.42 -6.64 23.56
CA CYS A 437 -21.49 -7.49 23.03
C CYS A 437 -22.17 -8.27 24.16
N LEU A 438 -21.38 -8.83 25.08
CA LEU A 438 -21.86 -9.56 26.24
C LEU A 438 -22.66 -8.65 27.19
N GLU A 439 -22.12 -7.48 27.51
CA GLU A 439 -22.74 -6.50 28.41
C GLU A 439 -24.11 -6.06 27.87
N LYS A 440 -24.16 -5.68 26.58
CA LYS A 440 -25.38 -5.22 25.90
C LYS A 440 -26.31 -6.34 25.43
N ASN A 441 -25.91 -7.60 25.59
CA ASN A 441 -26.63 -8.77 25.08
C ASN A 441 -26.97 -8.66 23.59
N CYS A 442 -25.93 -8.57 22.75
CA CYS A 442 -26.07 -8.37 21.31
C CYS A 442 -26.95 -9.45 20.67
N ILE A 443 -27.89 -9.04 19.80
CA ILE A 443 -28.82 -9.96 19.11
C ILE A 443 -28.06 -10.95 18.22
N ASN A 444 -26.94 -10.51 17.65
CA ASN A 444 -26.19 -11.27 16.66
C ASN A 444 -25.11 -12.18 17.28
N GLN A 445 -25.02 -12.29 18.60
CA GLN A 445 -23.94 -13.05 19.25
C GLN A 445 -24.28 -14.54 19.37
N VAL A 446 -23.28 -15.37 19.11
CA VAL A 446 -23.26 -16.83 19.34
C VAL A 446 -22.12 -17.12 20.30
N VAL A 447 -22.41 -17.75 21.44
CA VAL A 447 -21.44 -18.00 22.50
C VAL A 447 -21.39 -19.50 22.80
N SER A 448 -20.22 -20.11 22.70
CA SER A 448 -19.99 -21.49 23.12
C SER A 448 -19.83 -21.54 24.64
N SER A 449 -20.59 -22.43 25.30
CA SER A 449 -20.54 -22.58 26.75
C SER A 449 -19.14 -22.99 27.24
N LYS A 450 -18.48 -23.95 26.58
CA LYS A 450 -17.12 -24.39 26.95
C LYS A 450 -16.10 -23.27 26.78
N ARG A 451 -16.14 -22.53 25.66
CA ARG A 451 -15.21 -21.42 25.42
C ARG A 451 -15.40 -20.29 26.43
N LEU A 452 -16.66 -19.96 26.77
CA LEU A 452 -16.96 -18.98 27.81
C LEU A 452 -16.41 -19.41 29.17
N ASP A 453 -16.62 -20.66 29.55
CA ASP A 453 -16.16 -21.20 30.84
C ASP A 453 -14.62 -21.22 30.92
N HIS A 454 -13.93 -21.59 29.85
CA HIS A 454 -12.46 -21.52 29.78
C HIS A 454 -11.94 -20.09 29.91
N ILE A 455 -12.58 -19.12 29.24
CA ILE A 455 -12.18 -17.70 29.32
C ILE A 455 -12.41 -17.17 30.73
N ILE A 456 -13.52 -17.54 31.39
CA ILE A 456 -13.78 -17.17 32.78
C ILE A 456 -12.70 -17.73 33.71
N GLN A 457 -12.36 -19.01 33.60
CA GLN A 457 -11.30 -19.62 34.42
C GLN A 457 -9.94 -18.92 34.23
N PHE A 458 -9.60 -18.58 32.99
CA PHE A 458 -8.37 -17.83 32.71
C PHE A 458 -8.41 -16.42 33.33
N GLN A 459 -9.55 -15.73 33.17
CA GLN A 459 -9.75 -14.38 33.69
C GLN A 459 -9.73 -14.36 35.24
N GLU A 460 -10.33 -15.36 35.90
CA GLU A 460 -10.28 -15.53 37.36
C GLU A 460 -8.83 -15.68 37.85
N SER A 461 -8.03 -16.50 37.17
CA SER A 461 -6.61 -16.65 37.51
C SER A 461 -5.82 -15.36 37.29
N ALA A 462 -6.13 -14.59 36.24
CA ALA A 462 -5.48 -13.32 35.95
C ALA A 462 -5.80 -12.28 37.04
N VAL A 463 -7.08 -12.13 37.40
CA VAL A 463 -7.53 -11.24 38.47
C VAL A 463 -6.93 -11.65 39.81
N ALA A 464 -6.95 -12.92 40.19
CA ALA A 464 -6.37 -13.39 41.45
C ALA A 464 -4.83 -13.23 41.52
N SER A 465 -4.15 -13.20 40.37
CA SER A 465 -2.72 -12.87 40.30
C SER A 465 -2.49 -11.38 40.54
N LEU A 466 -3.26 -10.52 39.86
CA LEU A 466 -3.19 -9.07 39.98
C LEU A 466 -3.63 -8.59 41.37
N GLU A 467 -4.61 -9.25 41.98
CA GLU A 467 -5.06 -8.97 43.35
C GLU A 467 -3.95 -9.23 44.37
N ARG A 468 -3.15 -10.28 44.18
CA ARG A 468 -2.02 -10.61 45.08
C ARG A 468 -0.82 -9.70 44.90
N ASN A 469 -0.49 -9.34 43.66
CA ASN A 469 0.74 -8.64 43.33
C ASN A 469 0.57 -7.11 43.28
N GLU A 470 -0.58 -6.62 42.82
CA GLU A 470 -0.82 -5.21 42.46
C GLU A 470 -2.24 -4.75 42.83
N HIS A 471 -2.70 -5.12 44.03
CA HIS A 471 -4.06 -4.83 44.49
C HIS A 471 -4.45 -3.35 44.30
N GLY A 472 -5.53 -3.10 43.55
CA GLY A 472 -6.08 -1.76 43.32
C GLY A 472 -5.44 -0.97 42.18
N SER A 473 -4.50 -1.57 41.43
CA SER A 473 -3.97 -0.98 40.19
C SER A 473 -5.07 -0.74 39.15
N VAL A 474 -4.76 0.02 38.10
CA VAL A 474 -5.71 0.28 37.01
C VAL A 474 -6.01 -1.03 36.27
N GLU A 475 -4.97 -1.83 36.05
CA GLU A 475 -4.97 -3.14 35.44
C GLU A 475 -5.85 -4.11 36.24
N HIS A 476 -5.64 -4.21 37.56
CA HIS A 476 -6.46 -5.03 38.43
C HIS A 476 -7.95 -4.65 38.35
N ARG A 477 -8.28 -3.35 38.38
CA ARG A 477 -9.67 -2.88 38.30
C ARG A 477 -10.32 -3.13 36.94
N LEU A 478 -9.56 -3.02 35.86
CA LEU A 478 -10.06 -3.32 34.51
C LEU A 478 -10.34 -4.82 34.35
N GLU A 479 -9.39 -5.66 34.73
CA GLU A 479 -9.56 -7.12 34.60
C GLU A 479 -10.65 -7.67 35.53
N ALA A 480 -10.81 -7.11 36.73
CA ALA A 480 -11.91 -7.45 37.63
C ALA A 480 -13.28 -7.07 37.04
N ARG A 481 -13.38 -5.90 36.38
CA ARG A 481 -14.58 -5.49 35.66
C ARG A 481 -14.89 -6.42 34.48
N HIS A 482 -13.87 -6.82 33.71
CA HIS A 482 -14.04 -7.79 32.61
C HIS A 482 -14.57 -9.13 33.12
N LEU A 483 -14.05 -9.61 34.25
CA LEU A 483 -14.53 -10.82 34.90
C LEU A 483 -16.00 -10.70 35.33
N GLU A 484 -16.39 -9.58 35.93
CA GLU A 484 -17.78 -9.31 36.32
C GLU A 484 -18.73 -9.36 35.11
N ILE A 485 -18.34 -8.78 33.97
CA ILE A 485 -19.11 -8.83 32.73
C ILE A 485 -19.27 -10.28 32.24
N LEU A 486 -18.21 -11.08 32.27
CA LEU A 486 -18.24 -12.48 31.83
C LEU A 486 -19.15 -13.34 32.72
N LEU A 487 -19.04 -13.21 34.04
CA LEU A 487 -19.88 -13.93 35.01
C LEU A 487 -21.36 -13.56 34.86
N THR A 488 -21.65 -12.25 34.77
CA THR A 488 -23.01 -11.75 34.55
C THR A 488 -23.59 -12.25 33.23
N ALA A 489 -22.76 -12.29 32.18
CA ALA A 489 -23.18 -12.82 30.87
C ALA A 489 -23.44 -14.32 30.93
N ARG A 490 -22.61 -15.10 31.65
CA ARG A 490 -22.80 -16.54 31.85
C ARG A 490 -24.15 -16.83 32.49
N GLU A 491 -24.46 -16.18 33.62
CA GLU A 491 -25.75 -16.36 34.30
C GLU A 491 -26.95 -15.97 33.41
N ARG A 492 -26.82 -14.88 32.66
CA ARG A 492 -27.88 -14.40 31.78
C ARG A 492 -28.13 -15.36 30.61
N LEU A 493 -27.05 -15.88 30.03
CA LEU A 493 -27.10 -16.77 28.87
C LEU A 493 -27.57 -18.17 29.25
N THR A 494 -27.29 -18.66 30.46
CA THR A 494 -27.79 -19.95 30.95
C THR A 494 -29.26 -19.89 31.38
N LYS A 495 -29.71 -18.79 32.01
CA LYS A 495 -31.12 -18.59 32.41
C LYS A 495 -32.09 -18.41 31.23
N GLY A 496 -31.59 -18.06 30.04
CA GLY A 496 -32.40 -17.91 28.82
C GLY A 496 -32.61 -19.19 28.02
N VAL A 497 -32.17 -20.34 28.55
CA VAL A 497 -32.29 -21.69 27.93
C VAL A 497 -33.34 -22.57 28.63
N GLU A 498 -33.80 -22.17 29.83
CA GLU A 498 -35.04 -22.68 30.46
C GLU A 498 -36.26 -21.95 29.90
#